data_AF-A0A5N5M3R1-F1
#
_entry.id   AF-A0A5N5M3R1-F1
#
_cell.length_a   1.000
_cell.length_b   1.000
_cell.length_c   1.000
_cell.angle_alpha   90.00
_cell.angle_beta   90.00
_cell.angle_gamma   90.00
#
_symmetry.space_group_name_H-M   'P 1'
#
loop_
_entity.id
_entity.type
_entity.pdbx_description
1 polymer ?
#
loop_
_entity_poly.entity_id
_entity_poly.type
_entity_poly.pdbx_seq_one_letter_code
_entity_poly.pdbx_strand_id
1 'polypeptide(L)'
;WYNNIKQNVGETPNKYVLEQAASWFNLTVRETDSKVDSGQYWCSAANAVGGAEIPVLLLVMRYPMPPNVTISKITYSSQKRTDVILEWLVQRDDDLTGFFIERQTLPVGKSDAVPLWQKVVVDLDPSTRSYQITNLDPSGKYAFRVTAVNYRTTGHPSEVKSPANPPFKAYPAVIGAAFGGMLLATLTTVLLFIFVLRIRNNNPRLHDMIFGRHNSQSRENINFPEDEVVGGAEDEGGTGETKPGPSMAQSRSAAMLTTTSSDSNQAKSP
;
A
#
# COMPACT_ATOMS: atom_id res chain seq x y z
N TRP A 1 -39.42 -40.73 1.85
CA TRP A 1 -38.84 -39.52 2.46
C TRP A 1 -38.85 -38.39 1.45
N TYR A 2 -39.01 -37.15 1.90
CA TYR A 2 -38.85 -35.95 1.06
C TYR A 2 -37.73 -35.07 1.62
N ASN A 3 -36.96 -34.46 0.72
CA ASN A 3 -35.84 -33.58 1.06
C ASN A 3 -36.31 -32.20 1.55
N ASN A 4 -35.38 -31.31 1.85
CA ASN A 4 -35.63 -29.95 2.31
C ASN A 4 -36.37 -29.03 1.32
N ILE A 5 -36.52 -29.44 0.06
CA ILE A 5 -37.33 -28.76 -0.96
C ILE A 5 -38.60 -29.54 -1.32
N LYS A 6 -39.00 -30.49 -0.46
CA LYS A 6 -40.19 -31.35 -0.59
C LYS A 6 -40.20 -32.22 -1.86
N GLN A 7 -39.04 -32.52 -2.42
CA GLN A 7 -38.91 -33.50 -3.50
C GLN A 7 -38.72 -34.89 -2.93
N ASN A 8 -39.33 -35.89 -3.58
CA ASN A 8 -39.19 -37.28 -3.16
C ASN A 8 -37.72 -37.69 -3.28
N VAL A 9 -37.16 -38.17 -2.18
CA VAL A 9 -35.81 -38.71 -2.13
C VAL A 9 -35.87 -40.09 -2.78
N GLY A 10 -35.48 -40.16 -4.05
CA GLY A 10 -35.27 -41.44 -4.74
C GLY A 10 -33.98 -42.12 -4.29
N GLU A 11 -33.70 -43.31 -4.84
CA GLU A 11 -32.43 -44.01 -4.63
C GLU A 11 -31.29 -43.23 -5.31
N THR A 12 -30.62 -42.41 -4.53
CA THR A 12 -29.47 -41.61 -4.97
C THR A 12 -28.30 -41.89 -4.04
N PRO A 13 -27.66 -43.08 -4.16
CA PRO A 13 -26.77 -43.64 -3.12
C PRO A 13 -25.56 -42.77 -2.76
N ASN A 14 -25.19 -41.83 -3.65
CA ASN A 14 -24.13 -40.87 -3.39
C ASN A 14 -24.54 -39.80 -2.38
N LYS A 15 -25.81 -39.37 -2.39
CA LYS A 15 -26.31 -38.28 -1.54
C LYS A 15 -27.28 -38.74 -0.45
N TYR A 16 -28.22 -39.60 -0.81
CA TYR A 16 -29.25 -40.09 0.08
C TYR A 16 -29.20 -41.61 0.13
N VAL A 17 -29.10 -42.15 1.35
CA VAL A 17 -29.21 -43.59 1.60
C VAL A 17 -30.49 -43.84 2.36
N LEU A 18 -31.34 -44.66 1.77
CA LEU A 18 -32.62 -45.06 2.34
C LEU A 18 -32.48 -46.47 2.87
N GLU A 19 -32.79 -46.65 4.15
CA GLU A 19 -32.79 -47.95 4.81
C GLU A 19 -34.18 -48.20 5.36
N GLN A 20 -34.77 -49.34 5.00
CA GLN A 20 -36.12 -49.70 5.39
C GLN A 20 -36.15 -51.08 6.05
N ALA A 21 -36.87 -51.18 7.16
CA ALA A 21 -37.24 -52.42 7.79
C ALA A 21 -38.76 -52.48 8.01
N ALA A 22 -39.25 -53.57 8.60
CA ALA A 22 -40.68 -53.76 8.84
C ALA A 22 -41.33 -52.66 9.71
N SER A 23 -40.58 -52.06 10.63
CA SER A 23 -41.09 -51.08 11.60
C SER A 23 -40.49 -49.67 11.49
N TRP A 24 -39.49 -49.47 10.63
CA TRP A 24 -38.79 -48.18 10.52
C TRP A 24 -38.30 -47.90 9.11
N PHE A 25 -38.13 -46.62 8.81
CA PHE A 25 -37.60 -46.13 7.54
C PHE A 25 -36.67 -44.95 7.80
N ASN A 26 -35.36 -45.14 7.62
CA ASN A 26 -34.35 -44.12 7.87
C ASN A 26 -33.84 -43.50 6.57
N LEU A 27 -33.55 -42.20 6.65
CA LEU A 27 -32.84 -41.44 5.64
C LEU A 27 -31.49 -41.01 6.20
N THR A 28 -30.41 -41.38 5.52
CA THR A 28 -29.07 -40.85 5.77
C THR A 28 -28.69 -39.89 4.65
N VAL A 29 -28.38 -38.64 5.01
CA VAL A 29 -27.84 -37.65 4.06
C VAL A 29 -26.31 -37.66 4.16
N ARG A 30 -25.64 -37.96 3.05
CA ARG A 30 -24.18 -38.00 2.93
C ARG A 30 -23.63 -36.65 2.45
N GLU A 31 -22.35 -36.43 2.74
CA GLU A 31 -21.59 -35.24 2.29
C GLU A 31 -22.39 -33.94 2.51
N THR A 32 -22.80 -33.73 3.75
CA THR A 32 -23.73 -32.66 4.11
C THR A 32 -23.09 -31.28 4.00
N ASP A 33 -23.78 -30.37 3.32
CA ASP A 33 -23.45 -28.96 3.21
C ASP A 33 -24.47 -28.13 4.01
N SER A 34 -23.97 -27.26 4.89
CA SER A 34 -24.83 -26.45 5.76
C SER A 34 -25.79 -25.53 5.03
N LYS A 35 -25.43 -25.06 3.83
CA LYS A 35 -26.25 -24.14 3.03
C LYS A 35 -27.28 -24.87 2.18
N VAL A 36 -26.94 -26.08 1.71
CA VAL A 36 -27.75 -26.81 0.74
C VAL A 36 -28.67 -27.83 1.41
N ASP A 37 -28.19 -28.54 2.43
CA ASP A 37 -28.91 -29.69 2.99
C ASP A 37 -29.66 -29.38 4.27
N SER A 38 -29.39 -28.25 4.92
CA SER A 38 -30.16 -27.81 6.07
C SER A 38 -31.59 -27.49 5.68
N GLY A 39 -32.54 -27.82 6.54
CA GLY A 39 -33.95 -27.52 6.34
C GLY A 39 -34.86 -28.62 6.87
N GLN A 40 -36.15 -28.46 6.61
CA GLN A 40 -37.18 -29.37 7.06
C GLN A 40 -37.33 -30.50 6.04
N TYR A 41 -37.11 -31.74 6.46
CA TYR A 41 -37.37 -32.96 5.68
C TYR A 41 -38.74 -33.52 6.07
N TRP A 42 -39.31 -34.38 5.24
CA TRP A 42 -40.58 -35.03 5.56
C TRP A 42 -40.47 -36.55 5.50
N CYS A 43 -40.84 -37.18 6.60
CA CYS A 43 -41.06 -38.62 6.65
C CYS A 43 -42.54 -38.89 6.40
N SER A 44 -42.85 -39.57 5.30
CA SER A 44 -44.22 -39.96 4.95
C SER A 44 -44.34 -41.47 4.96
N ALA A 45 -45.37 -41.97 5.65
CA ALA A 45 -45.71 -43.38 5.72
C ALA A 45 -47.20 -43.55 5.36
N ALA A 46 -47.51 -44.55 4.55
CA ALA A 46 -48.86 -44.84 4.11
C ALA A 46 -49.17 -46.33 4.17
N ASN A 47 -50.42 -46.67 4.47
CA ASN A 47 -50.97 -48.02 4.44
C ASN A 47 -52.32 -48.02 3.67
N ALA A 48 -53.01 -49.17 3.66
CA ALA A 48 -54.28 -49.31 2.93
C ALA A 48 -55.43 -48.42 3.43
N VAL A 49 -55.31 -47.86 4.65
CA VAL A 49 -56.38 -47.09 5.30
C VAL A 49 -56.07 -45.57 5.27
N GLY A 50 -54.81 -45.17 5.14
CA GLY A 50 -54.42 -43.78 5.05
C GLY A 50 -52.92 -43.55 5.10
N GLY A 51 -52.52 -42.29 5.19
CA GLY A 51 -51.12 -41.88 5.31
C GLY A 51 -50.90 -40.79 6.35
N ALA A 52 -49.69 -40.72 6.87
CA ALA A 52 -49.23 -39.71 7.80
C ALA A 52 -47.89 -39.15 7.32
N GLU A 53 -47.72 -37.84 7.47
CA GLU A 53 -46.47 -37.14 7.14
C GLU A 53 -46.01 -36.34 8.37
N ILE A 54 -44.74 -36.50 8.75
CA ILE A 54 -44.12 -35.82 9.88
C ILE A 54 -42.92 -34.99 9.39
N PRO A 55 -42.83 -33.71 9.76
CA PRO A 55 -41.66 -32.90 9.46
C PRO A 55 -40.50 -33.15 10.44
N VAL A 56 -39.28 -33.18 9.92
CA VAL A 56 -38.03 -33.38 10.68
C VAL A 56 -37.03 -32.28 10.29
N LEU A 57 -36.63 -31.43 11.24
CA LEU A 57 -35.65 -30.37 10.97
C LEU A 57 -34.22 -30.93 11.03
N LEU A 58 -33.53 -30.92 9.89
CA LEU A 58 -32.09 -31.20 9.81
C LEU A 58 -31.32 -29.87 9.80
N LEU A 59 -30.46 -29.66 10.79
CA LEU A 59 -29.57 -28.50 10.85
C LEU A 59 -28.13 -28.96 10.74
N VAL A 60 -27.52 -28.75 9.58
CA VAL A 60 -26.13 -29.12 9.33
C VAL A 60 -25.25 -27.96 9.79
N MET A 61 -24.47 -28.19 10.83
CA MET A 61 -23.56 -27.19 11.39
C MET A 61 -22.20 -27.25 10.68
N ARG A 62 -21.62 -26.07 10.42
CA ARG A 62 -20.21 -25.94 10.06
C ARG A 62 -19.43 -25.50 11.29
N TYR A 63 -18.22 -26.02 11.40
CA TYR A 63 -17.28 -25.51 12.38
C TYR A 63 -16.98 -24.03 12.06
N PRO A 64 -16.97 -23.13 13.05
CA PRO A 64 -16.79 -21.71 12.79
C PRO A 64 -15.42 -21.44 12.16
N MET A 65 -15.36 -20.39 11.34
CA MET A 65 -14.10 -19.91 10.80
C MET A 65 -13.35 -19.11 11.87
N PRO A 66 -12.02 -19.27 11.99
CA PRO A 66 -11.24 -18.47 12.92
C PRO A 66 -11.36 -16.97 12.60
N PRO A 67 -11.28 -16.11 13.61
CA PRO A 67 -11.39 -14.66 13.44
C PRO A 67 -10.23 -14.09 12.62
N ASN A 68 -10.46 -12.93 12.00
CA ASN A 68 -9.45 -12.24 11.22
C ASN A 68 -8.33 -11.70 12.11
N VAL A 69 -7.10 -11.84 11.64
CA VAL A 69 -5.88 -11.36 12.28
C VAL A 69 -5.35 -10.15 11.53
N THR A 70 -4.84 -9.16 12.25
CA THR A 70 -4.21 -7.97 11.65
C THR A 70 -2.84 -7.75 12.29
N ILE A 71 -1.79 -7.67 11.46
CA ILE A 71 -0.46 -7.31 11.93
C ILE A 71 -0.48 -5.83 12.33
N SER A 72 -0.35 -5.55 13.63
CA SER A 72 -0.35 -4.20 14.18
C SER A 72 1.02 -3.53 14.03
N LYS A 73 2.10 -4.31 14.16
CA LYS A 73 3.46 -3.80 14.06
C LYS A 73 4.42 -4.87 13.56
N ILE A 74 5.35 -4.45 12.72
CA ILE A 74 6.43 -5.31 12.22
C ILE A 74 7.71 -4.50 12.04
N THR A 75 8.76 -4.87 12.76
CA THR A 75 10.03 -4.12 12.79
C THR A 75 11.21 -5.06 12.92
N TYR A 76 12.34 -4.74 12.29
CA TYR A 76 13.58 -5.44 12.58
C TYR A 76 14.02 -5.16 14.04
N SER A 77 14.53 -6.18 14.72
CA SER A 77 15.03 -6.08 16.11
C SER A 77 16.26 -5.16 16.22
N SER A 78 17.08 -5.14 15.16
CA SER A 78 18.36 -4.44 15.12
C SER A 78 18.68 -3.94 13.71
N GLN A 79 19.66 -3.04 13.60
CA GLN A 79 20.16 -2.54 12.32
C GLN A 79 20.78 -3.64 11.44
N LYS A 80 21.10 -4.81 12.03
CA LYS A 80 21.64 -5.96 11.29
C LYS A 80 20.59 -6.70 10.46
N ARG A 81 19.29 -6.41 10.66
CA ARG A 81 18.16 -7.03 9.93
C ARG A 81 18.12 -8.57 9.98
N THR A 82 18.71 -9.17 11.01
CA THR A 82 18.75 -10.62 11.23
C THR A 82 17.48 -11.16 11.86
N ASP A 83 16.76 -10.32 12.59
CA ASP A 83 15.55 -10.72 13.31
C ASP A 83 14.45 -9.67 13.13
N VAL A 84 13.21 -10.13 13.12
CA VAL A 84 12.01 -9.32 12.99
C VAL A 84 11.06 -9.65 14.13
N ILE A 85 10.53 -8.62 14.77
CA ILE A 85 9.49 -8.71 15.77
C ILE A 85 8.16 -8.40 15.06
N LEU A 86 7.23 -9.36 15.10
CA LEU A 86 5.84 -9.19 14.67
C LEU A 86 4.95 -9.06 15.90
N GLU A 87 4.00 -8.14 15.84
CA GLU A 87 2.88 -8.00 16.77
C GLU A 87 1.59 -7.99 15.95
N TRP A 88 0.54 -8.66 16.45
CA TRP A 88 -0.76 -8.73 15.79
C TRP A 88 -1.91 -8.63 16.77
N LEU A 89 -3.05 -8.23 16.23
CA LEU A 89 -4.33 -8.13 16.92
C LEU A 89 -5.33 -9.09 16.29
N VAL A 90 -6.27 -9.53 17.10
CA VAL A 90 -7.35 -10.42 16.70
C VAL A 90 -8.66 -9.76 17.11
N GLN A 91 -9.68 -9.79 16.24
CA GLN A 91 -10.95 -9.11 16.51
C GLN A 91 -11.74 -9.74 17.66
N ARG A 92 -11.65 -11.06 17.80
CA ARG A 92 -12.31 -11.87 18.84
C ARG A 92 -11.38 -13.01 19.22
N ASP A 93 -11.41 -13.43 20.48
CA ASP A 93 -10.55 -14.51 20.97
C ASP A 93 -11.28 -15.86 21.07
N ASP A 94 -12.56 -15.91 20.69
CA ASP A 94 -13.38 -17.12 20.79
C ASP A 94 -12.96 -18.18 19.78
N ASP A 95 -12.82 -19.42 20.26
CA ASP A 95 -12.57 -20.63 19.45
C ASP A 95 -11.27 -20.53 18.61
N LEU A 96 -10.19 -20.04 19.21
CA LEU A 96 -8.84 -20.10 18.66
C LEU A 96 -8.04 -21.22 19.32
N THR A 97 -7.35 -22.03 18.53
CA THR A 97 -6.36 -22.98 19.02
C THR A 97 -4.94 -22.51 18.81
N GLY A 98 -4.73 -21.47 18.01
CA GLY A 98 -3.41 -20.90 17.82
C GLY A 98 -3.23 -20.04 16.59
N PHE A 99 -1.97 -19.81 16.24
CA PHE A 99 -1.56 -19.07 15.03
C PHE A 99 -0.39 -19.76 14.33
N PHE A 100 -0.23 -19.44 13.06
CA PHE A 100 1.02 -19.68 12.35
C PHE A 100 1.43 -18.45 11.57
N ILE A 101 2.74 -18.32 11.33
CA ILE A 101 3.32 -17.20 10.60
C ILE A 101 3.94 -17.74 9.31
N GLU A 102 3.60 -17.09 8.21
CA GLU A 102 4.20 -17.34 6.93
C GLU A 102 5.11 -16.19 6.51
N ARG A 103 6.22 -16.54 5.87
CA ARG A 103 7.19 -15.63 5.30
C ARG A 103 7.31 -15.90 3.81
N GLN A 104 7.43 -14.83 3.04
CA GLN A 104 7.77 -14.86 1.64
C GLN A 104 9.04 -14.03 1.43
N THR A 105 10.01 -14.61 0.72
CA THR A 105 11.21 -13.87 0.28
C THR A 105 10.87 -13.13 -1.01
N LEU A 106 10.97 -11.81 -0.99
CA LEU A 106 10.73 -10.96 -2.15
C LEU A 106 11.98 -10.94 -3.04
N PRO A 107 11.84 -11.17 -4.36
CA PRO A 107 12.97 -11.15 -5.26
C PRO A 107 13.64 -9.78 -5.29
N VAL A 108 14.98 -9.77 -5.32
CA VAL A 108 15.77 -8.56 -5.50
C VAL A 108 16.05 -8.41 -6.99
N GLY A 109 15.24 -7.57 -7.67
CA GLY A 109 15.35 -7.32 -9.11
C GLY A 109 14.23 -7.96 -9.93
N LYS A 110 14.42 -8.04 -11.26
CA LYS A 110 13.48 -8.73 -12.15
C LYS A 110 13.75 -10.22 -12.07
N SER A 111 12.83 -10.94 -11.45
CA SER A 111 12.83 -12.40 -11.36
C SER A 111 11.45 -12.88 -11.75
N ASP A 112 11.40 -13.81 -12.71
CA ASP A 112 10.15 -14.45 -13.15
C ASP A 112 9.68 -15.54 -12.18
N ALA A 113 10.48 -15.85 -11.15
CA ALA A 113 10.08 -16.79 -10.10
C ALA A 113 8.98 -16.20 -9.22
N VAL A 114 7.84 -16.90 -9.15
CA VAL A 114 6.73 -16.57 -8.23
C VAL A 114 7.19 -16.87 -6.80
N PRO A 115 7.30 -15.86 -5.92
CA PRO A 115 7.76 -16.11 -4.56
C PRO A 115 6.70 -16.90 -3.80
N LEU A 116 7.11 -17.97 -3.11
CA LEU A 116 6.21 -18.86 -2.37
C LEU A 116 6.12 -18.45 -0.89
N TRP A 117 4.93 -18.63 -0.31
CA TRP A 117 4.72 -18.50 1.13
C TRP A 117 5.24 -19.74 1.84
N GLN A 118 6.09 -19.54 2.84
CA GLN A 118 6.64 -20.61 3.67
C GLN A 118 6.18 -20.43 5.10
N LYS A 119 5.61 -21.47 5.71
CA LYS A 119 5.33 -21.49 7.15
C LYS A 119 6.66 -21.52 7.91
N VAL A 120 6.97 -20.42 8.59
CA VAL A 120 8.22 -20.26 9.35
C VAL A 120 8.01 -20.51 10.84
N VAL A 121 6.77 -20.36 11.32
CA VAL A 121 6.39 -20.61 12.69
C VAL A 121 5.02 -21.26 12.66
N VAL A 122 4.88 -22.36 13.40
CA VAL A 122 3.63 -23.14 13.51
C VAL A 122 3.28 -23.32 14.98
N ASP A 123 2.01 -23.66 15.23
CA ASP A 123 1.50 -24.06 16.55
C ASP A 123 1.75 -23.03 17.66
N LEU A 124 1.61 -21.73 17.35
CA LEU A 124 1.65 -20.67 18.36
C LEU A 124 0.41 -20.74 19.24
N ASP A 125 0.61 -20.59 20.54
CA ASP A 125 -0.47 -20.58 21.54
C ASP A 125 -1.52 -19.49 21.23
N PRO A 126 -2.83 -19.73 21.47
CA PRO A 126 -3.90 -18.77 21.19
C PRO A 126 -3.80 -17.47 21.99
N SER A 127 -3.03 -17.41 23.08
CA SER A 127 -2.72 -16.18 23.83
C SER A 127 -1.58 -15.36 23.22
N THR A 128 -0.81 -15.92 22.29
CA THR A 128 0.33 -15.25 21.66
C THR A 128 -0.13 -14.10 20.78
N ARG A 129 0.42 -12.89 21.01
CA ARG A 129 0.15 -11.68 20.19
C ARG A 129 1.42 -11.08 19.58
N SER A 130 2.59 -11.63 19.91
CA SER A 130 3.86 -11.21 19.35
C SER A 130 4.82 -12.38 19.22
N TYR A 131 5.69 -12.32 18.21
CA TYR A 131 6.70 -13.34 17.99
C TYR A 131 7.94 -12.74 17.31
N GLN A 132 9.12 -13.21 17.72
CA GLN A 132 10.39 -12.82 17.11
C GLN A 132 10.89 -13.92 16.18
N ILE A 133 10.99 -13.60 14.89
CA ILE A 133 11.56 -14.47 13.86
C ILE A 133 13.03 -14.13 13.72
N THR A 134 13.90 -15.12 13.85
CA THR A 134 15.36 -14.97 13.80
C THR A 134 15.95 -15.59 12.51
N ASN A 135 17.26 -15.44 12.32
CA ASN A 135 18.03 -16.04 11.21
C ASN A 135 17.55 -15.62 9.81
N LEU A 136 17.22 -14.35 9.65
CA LEU A 136 16.95 -13.74 8.35
C LEU A 136 18.26 -13.32 7.68
N ASP A 137 18.29 -13.41 6.35
CA ASP A 137 19.37 -12.84 5.55
C ASP A 137 19.27 -11.30 5.59
N PRO A 138 20.29 -10.58 6.07
CA PRO A 138 20.29 -9.12 6.12
C PRO A 138 20.10 -8.42 4.76
N SER A 139 20.48 -9.10 3.67
CA SER A 139 20.32 -8.61 2.30
C SER A 139 18.95 -8.93 1.71
N GLY A 140 18.23 -9.89 2.31
CA GLY A 140 16.92 -10.35 1.88
C GLY A 140 15.82 -9.32 2.12
N LYS A 141 14.83 -9.29 1.23
CA LYS A 141 13.57 -8.58 1.45
C LYS A 141 12.50 -9.61 1.79
N TYR A 142 11.75 -9.36 2.85
CA TYR A 142 10.75 -10.30 3.34
C TYR A 142 9.38 -9.65 3.45
N ALA A 143 8.36 -10.47 3.26
CA ALA A 143 6.97 -10.16 3.54
C ALA A 143 6.42 -11.24 4.47
N PHE A 144 5.55 -10.84 5.39
CA PHE A 144 4.99 -11.71 6.41
C PHE A 144 3.48 -11.58 6.44
N ARG A 145 2.82 -12.69 6.79
CA ARG A 145 1.39 -12.74 7.11
C ARG A 145 1.17 -13.70 8.27
N VAL A 146 0.16 -13.43 9.08
CA VAL A 146 -0.24 -14.25 10.23
C VAL A 146 -1.61 -14.83 9.96
N THR A 147 -1.81 -16.09 10.30
CA THR A 147 -3.09 -16.78 10.11
C THR A 147 -3.53 -17.40 11.43
N ALA A 148 -4.78 -17.15 11.82
CA ALA A 148 -5.43 -17.80 12.95
C ALA A 148 -5.84 -19.24 12.59
N VAL A 149 -5.71 -20.14 13.55
CA VAL A 149 -6.19 -21.51 13.44
C VAL A 149 -7.09 -21.88 14.61
N ASN A 150 -8.03 -22.75 14.30
CA ASN A 150 -8.91 -23.41 15.25
C ASN A 150 -8.79 -24.94 15.02
N TYR A 151 -9.34 -25.74 15.93
CA TYR A 151 -9.18 -27.20 15.99
C TYR A 151 -9.56 -27.92 14.68
N ARG A 152 -10.45 -27.35 13.88
CA ARG A 152 -10.92 -27.93 12.61
C ARG A 152 -10.71 -27.05 11.38
N THR A 153 -10.44 -25.76 11.56
CA THR A 153 -10.49 -24.75 10.48
C THR A 153 -9.29 -23.82 10.53
N THR A 154 -8.86 -23.36 9.35
CA THR A 154 -7.81 -22.35 9.19
C THR A 154 -8.44 -21.05 8.70
N GLY A 155 -8.10 -19.94 9.36
CA GLY A 155 -8.61 -18.61 9.02
C GLY A 155 -8.02 -18.06 7.72
N HIS A 156 -8.46 -16.86 7.37
CA HIS A 156 -7.84 -16.13 6.28
C HIS A 156 -6.50 -15.52 6.73
N PRO A 157 -5.47 -15.53 5.87
CA PRO A 157 -4.22 -14.84 6.20
C PRO A 157 -4.45 -13.34 6.37
N SER A 158 -3.72 -12.74 7.31
CA SER A 158 -3.71 -11.29 7.48
C SER A 158 -3.25 -10.57 6.22
N GLU A 159 -3.45 -9.25 6.18
CA GLU A 159 -2.74 -8.41 5.23
C GLU A 159 -1.23 -8.68 5.30
N VAL A 160 -0.61 -8.67 4.12
CA VAL A 160 0.82 -8.84 3.97
C VAL A 160 1.53 -7.57 4.44
N LYS A 161 2.51 -7.71 5.34
CA LYS A 161 3.36 -6.60 5.79
C LYS A 161 4.84 -6.94 5.65
N SER A 162 5.64 -5.95 5.28
CA SER A 162 7.10 -6.04 5.28
C SER A 162 7.67 -5.31 6.49
N PRO A 163 8.79 -5.77 7.08
CA PRO A 163 9.35 -5.13 8.26
C PRO A 163 9.87 -3.73 7.95
N ALA A 164 9.52 -2.77 8.81
CA ALA A 164 10.13 -1.44 8.77
C ALA A 164 11.55 -1.47 9.36
N ASN A 165 12.42 -0.59 8.88
CA ASN A 165 13.73 -0.37 9.47
C ASN A 165 13.59 0.14 10.91
N PRO A 166 14.47 -0.28 11.82
CA PRO A 166 14.45 0.25 13.17
C PRO A 166 14.83 1.74 13.12
N PRO A 167 14.22 2.59 13.96
CA PRO A 167 14.54 4.01 14.00
C PRO A 167 16.05 4.21 14.22
N PHE A 168 16.62 5.15 13.47
CA PHE A 168 18.02 5.51 13.61
C PHE A 168 18.25 6.16 14.98
N LYS A 169 18.93 5.45 15.89
CA LYS A 169 19.40 6.03 17.15
C LYS A 169 20.69 6.81 16.86
N ALA A 170 20.55 8.09 16.49
CA ALA A 170 21.69 8.99 16.43
C ALA A 170 22.29 9.09 17.83
N TYR A 171 23.54 8.66 18.01
CA TYR A 171 24.19 8.70 19.32
C TYR A 171 24.28 10.14 19.83
N PRO A 172 23.99 10.40 21.11
CA PRO A 172 24.13 11.73 21.72
C PRO A 172 25.51 12.36 21.49
N ALA A 173 26.56 11.54 21.38
CA ALA A 173 27.92 11.99 21.09
C ALA A 173 28.05 12.67 19.71
N VAL A 174 27.35 12.16 18.68
CA VAL A 174 27.38 12.74 17.31
C VAL A 174 26.61 14.06 17.27
N ILE A 175 25.45 14.09 17.93
CA ILE A 175 24.65 15.30 18.08
C ILE A 175 25.44 16.36 18.87
N GLY A 176 26.07 15.95 19.98
CA GLY A 176 26.90 16.81 20.82
C GLY A 176 28.15 17.34 20.12
N ALA A 177 28.80 16.54 19.27
CA ALA A 177 29.96 16.97 18.49
C ALA A 177 29.59 18.05 17.46
N ALA A 178 28.40 17.97 16.84
CA ALA A 178 27.93 18.98 15.89
C ALA A 178 27.70 20.34 16.58
N PHE A 179 27.01 20.35 17.73
CA PHE A 179 26.80 21.58 18.49
C PHE A 179 28.09 22.12 19.13
N GLY A 180 28.94 21.23 19.65
CA GLY A 180 30.22 21.61 20.25
C GLY A 180 31.20 22.20 19.23
N GLY A 181 31.33 21.58 18.06
CA GLY A 181 32.17 22.08 16.97
C GLY A 181 31.67 23.40 16.41
N MET A 182 30.35 23.56 16.27
CA MET A 182 29.74 24.82 15.83
C MET A 182 29.99 25.95 16.83
N LEU A 183 29.86 25.70 18.15
CA LEU A 183 30.12 26.68 19.19
C LEU A 183 31.61 27.11 19.23
N LEU A 184 32.53 26.16 19.03
CA LEU A 184 33.96 26.45 18.98
C LEU A 184 34.32 27.30 17.74
N ALA A 185 33.72 26.99 16.59
CA ALA A 185 33.94 27.74 15.35
C ALA A 185 33.36 29.16 15.44
N THR A 186 32.18 29.34 16.04
CA THR A 186 31.62 30.68 16.25
C THR A 186 32.45 31.50 17.24
N LEU A 187 32.92 30.90 18.33
CA LEU A 187 33.80 31.59 19.28
C LEU A 187 35.15 31.98 18.66
N THR A 188 35.77 31.09 17.90
CA THR A 188 37.06 31.37 17.24
C THR A 188 36.92 32.45 16.15
N THR A 189 35.85 32.43 15.35
CA THR A 189 35.58 33.47 14.35
C THR A 189 35.30 34.83 14.98
N VAL A 190 34.52 34.88 16.07
CA VAL A 190 34.26 36.13 16.82
C VAL A 190 35.54 36.69 17.44
N LEU A 191 36.37 35.85 18.07
CA LEU A 191 37.65 36.28 18.63
C LEU A 191 38.60 36.81 17.57
N LEU A 192 38.68 36.15 16.41
CA LEU A 192 39.49 36.59 15.28
C LEU A 192 39.01 37.93 14.73
N PHE A 193 37.69 38.12 14.63
CA PHE A 193 37.09 39.40 14.22
C PHE A 193 37.43 40.53 15.20
N ILE A 194 37.31 40.29 16.51
CA ILE A 194 37.69 41.26 17.56
C ILE A 194 39.19 41.59 17.47
N PHE A 195 40.04 40.59 17.24
CA PHE A 195 41.48 40.78 17.10
C PHE A 195 41.83 41.66 15.90
N VAL A 196 41.20 41.42 14.74
CA VAL A 196 41.35 42.26 13.54
C VAL A 196 40.91 43.69 13.80
N LEU A 197 39.77 43.90 14.48
CA LEU A 197 39.29 45.24 14.84
C LEU A 197 40.24 45.96 15.81
N ARG A 198 40.84 45.23 16.75
CA ARG A 198 41.78 45.79 17.74
C ARG A 198 43.11 46.16 17.10
N ILE A 199 43.61 45.34 16.17
CA ILE A 199 44.77 45.68 15.32
C ILE A 199 44.47 46.88 14.42
N ARG A 200 43.28 46.95 13.81
CA ARG A 200 42.85 48.09 12.98
C ARG A 200 42.87 49.39 13.76
N ASN A 201 42.37 49.38 15.00
CA ASN A 201 42.31 50.57 15.85
C ASN A 201 43.70 51.01 16.36
N ASN A 202 44.63 50.06 16.53
CA ASN A 202 45.98 50.36 16.99
C ASN A 202 46.94 50.81 15.86
N ASN A 203 46.62 50.53 14.58
CA ASN A 203 47.48 50.84 13.43
C ASN A 203 46.69 51.54 12.29
N PRO A 204 46.60 52.88 12.27
CA PRO A 204 45.82 53.62 11.26
C PRO A 204 46.37 53.47 9.83
N ARG A 205 47.65 53.09 9.65
CA ARG A 205 48.28 52.90 8.33
C ARG A 205 47.84 51.63 7.58
N LEU A 206 47.19 50.68 8.25
CA LEU A 206 46.73 49.44 7.61
C LEU A 206 45.47 49.66 6.75
N HIS A 207 44.73 50.75 6.99
CA HIS A 207 43.51 51.09 6.27
C HIS A 207 43.77 51.45 4.80
N ASP A 208 44.86 52.19 4.54
CA ASP A 208 45.28 52.58 3.19
C ASP A 208 45.80 51.41 2.36
N MET A 209 46.35 50.36 2.99
CA MET A 209 46.91 49.22 2.25
C MET A 209 45.86 48.17 1.88
N ILE A 210 44.80 48.02 2.69
CA ILE A 210 43.74 47.01 2.48
C ILE A 210 42.60 47.55 1.62
N PHE A 211 42.28 48.85 1.73
CA PHE A 211 41.18 49.48 0.97
C PHE A 211 41.64 50.66 0.08
N GLY A 212 42.85 51.19 0.28
CA GLY A 212 43.38 52.32 -0.48
C GLY A 212 44.14 51.89 -1.75
N ARG A 213 43.52 51.12 -2.64
CA ARG A 213 43.97 51.05 -4.04
C ARG A 213 42.91 50.50 -4.99
N HIS A 214 41.84 51.25 -5.24
CA HIS A 214 41.04 51.12 -6.47
C HIS A 214 40.58 52.52 -6.91
N ASN A 215 41.54 53.36 -7.32
CA ASN A 215 41.27 54.54 -8.15
C ASN A 215 42.58 54.93 -8.86
N SER A 216 42.92 54.23 -9.95
CA SER A 216 43.78 54.81 -11.00
C SER A 216 43.72 54.00 -12.31
N GLN A 217 43.04 54.59 -13.30
CA GLN A 217 43.31 54.53 -14.74
C GLN A 217 43.20 53.18 -15.49
N SER A 218 41.98 52.77 -15.81
CA SER A 218 41.67 52.24 -17.15
C SER A 218 41.13 53.40 -17.98
N ARG A 219 41.99 53.96 -18.82
CA ARG A 219 41.70 55.10 -19.70
C ARG A 219 40.73 54.65 -20.80
N GLU A 220 39.54 55.23 -20.81
CA GLU A 220 38.59 55.18 -21.90
C GLU A 220 39.27 55.61 -23.22
N ASN A 221 39.14 54.77 -24.25
CA ASN A 221 39.49 55.12 -25.62
C ASN A 221 38.19 55.18 -26.43
N ILE A 222 37.44 56.26 -26.23
CA ILE A 222 36.24 56.56 -27.01
C ILE A 222 36.71 57.44 -28.17
N ASN A 223 36.77 56.86 -29.37
CA ASN A 223 36.95 57.61 -30.62
C ASN A 223 35.67 58.40 -30.89
N PHE A 224 35.78 59.71 -31.05
CA PHE A 224 34.79 60.53 -31.73
C PHE A 224 35.39 61.01 -33.06
N PRO A 225 34.61 60.96 -34.14
CA PRO A 225 34.70 62.00 -35.16
C PRO A 225 33.36 62.76 -35.27
N GLU A 226 33.50 64.05 -34.99
CA GLU A 226 33.01 65.22 -35.76
C GLU A 226 31.51 65.42 -36.05
N ASP A 227 31.01 66.51 -35.44
CA ASP A 227 30.01 67.50 -35.83
C ASP A 227 29.27 67.33 -37.17
N GLU A 228 27.93 67.45 -37.15
CA GLU A 228 27.24 68.61 -37.76
C GLU A 228 25.70 68.63 -37.55
N VAL A 229 25.18 69.85 -37.29
CA VAL A 229 23.82 70.39 -37.58
C VAL A 229 22.65 69.90 -36.67
N VAL A 230 22.23 70.65 -35.64
CA VAL A 230 21.36 71.87 -35.57
C VAL A 230 19.84 71.62 -35.72
N GLY A 231 19.09 72.14 -34.74
CA GLY A 231 17.64 72.44 -34.77
C GLY A 231 16.86 71.65 -33.70
N GLY A 232 16.43 72.22 -32.57
CA GLY A 232 15.47 73.32 -32.39
C GLY A 232 14.20 72.72 -31.76
N ALA A 233 14.07 72.75 -30.44
CA ALA A 233 13.23 73.66 -29.65
C ALA A 233 11.71 73.34 -29.67
N GLU A 234 11.20 73.07 -28.46
CA GLU A 234 9.85 73.38 -27.94
C GLU A 234 8.63 72.64 -28.54
N ASP A 235 7.80 71.99 -27.72
CA ASP A 235 6.61 72.63 -27.11
C ASP A 235 5.71 71.62 -26.35
N GLU A 236 4.82 72.20 -25.55
CA GLU A 236 3.89 71.73 -24.52
C GLU A 236 2.91 70.57 -24.82
N GLY A 237 2.23 70.16 -23.73
CA GLY A 237 1.36 68.98 -23.64
C GLY A 237 -0.06 69.13 -24.19
N GLY A 238 -0.84 68.05 -24.07
CA GLY A 238 -2.23 68.02 -24.51
C GLY A 238 -2.91 66.67 -24.31
N THR A 239 -4.07 66.73 -23.69
CA THR A 239 -5.06 65.72 -23.30
C THR A 239 -5.81 65.00 -24.45
N GLY A 240 -6.38 63.82 -24.17
CA GLY A 240 -7.78 63.54 -24.53
C GLY A 240 -8.06 62.48 -25.62
N GLU A 241 -8.83 61.47 -25.19
CA GLU A 241 -9.64 60.43 -25.87
C GLU A 241 -10.01 60.60 -27.38
N THR A 242 -10.12 59.48 -28.12
CA THR A 242 -11.40 58.80 -28.51
C THR A 242 -11.22 57.83 -29.70
N LYS A 243 -11.61 56.55 -29.48
CA LYS A 243 -12.34 55.53 -30.30
C LYS A 243 -12.80 55.84 -31.77
N PRO A 244 -13.49 54.91 -32.49
CA PRO A 244 -13.34 53.45 -32.73
C PRO A 244 -13.66 53.04 -34.21
N GLY A 245 -13.72 51.73 -34.53
CA GLY A 245 -14.70 51.19 -35.51
C GLY A 245 -14.23 50.13 -36.52
N PRO A 246 -15.14 49.27 -37.05
CA PRO A 246 -14.91 47.82 -37.17
C PRO A 246 -15.15 47.19 -38.57
N SER A 247 -15.03 45.85 -38.65
CA SER A 247 -15.75 44.90 -39.53
C SER A 247 -14.89 44.13 -40.56
N MET A 248 -14.81 42.79 -40.44
CA MET A 248 -15.58 41.83 -41.26
C MET A 248 -15.20 40.35 -41.01
N ALA A 249 -16.24 39.52 -40.89
CA ALA A 249 -16.46 38.16 -41.41
C ALA A 249 -15.32 37.11 -41.42
N GLN A 250 -15.43 36.02 -40.64
CA GLN A 250 -16.04 34.73 -41.01
C GLN A 250 -15.28 33.89 -42.07
N SER A 251 -14.82 32.70 -41.65
CA SER A 251 -15.13 31.45 -42.38
C SER A 251 -15.12 30.25 -41.41
N ARG A 252 -16.17 29.45 -41.48
CA ARG A 252 -16.39 28.18 -40.77
C ARG A 252 -17.16 27.29 -41.75
N SER A 253 -16.66 26.10 -42.08
CA SER A 253 -17.38 24.91 -42.60
C SER A 253 -16.32 23.81 -42.86
N ALA A 254 -16.35 22.68 -42.13
CA ALA A 254 -17.12 21.44 -42.39
C ALA A 254 -16.44 20.58 -43.49
N ALA A 255 -15.89 19.39 -43.23
CA ALA A 255 -16.41 18.10 -42.72
C ALA A 255 -16.60 17.07 -43.86
N MET A 256 -16.05 15.86 -43.68
CA MET A 256 -16.61 14.51 -43.96
C MET A 256 -15.46 13.51 -44.19
N LEU A 257 -15.32 12.46 -43.37
CA LEU A 257 -16.03 11.17 -43.37
C LEU A 257 -15.81 10.33 -44.64
N THR A 258 -15.21 9.16 -44.46
CA THR A 258 -15.53 7.98 -45.28
C THR A 258 -15.32 6.70 -44.47
N THR A 259 -16.44 6.07 -44.18
CA THR A 259 -16.61 4.66 -43.81
C THR A 259 -16.47 3.78 -45.05
N THR A 260 -15.93 2.56 -44.92
CA THR A 260 -16.45 1.40 -45.67
C THR A 260 -16.32 0.13 -44.83
N SER A 261 -17.47 -0.49 -44.60
CA SER A 261 -17.67 -1.90 -44.28
C SER A 261 -17.75 -2.69 -45.59
N SER A 262 -17.42 -3.98 -45.56
CA SER A 262 -18.12 -4.99 -46.36
C SER A 262 -17.88 -6.38 -45.78
N ASP A 263 -18.89 -7.21 -45.94
CA ASP A 263 -19.27 -8.34 -45.11
C ASP A 263 -19.37 -9.61 -45.96
N SER A 264 -19.29 -10.76 -45.30
CA SER A 264 -19.91 -12.07 -45.65
C SER A 264 -19.27 -13.07 -46.66
N ASN A 265 -19.02 -14.28 -46.11
CA ASN A 265 -19.60 -15.60 -46.46
C ASN A 265 -18.79 -16.77 -47.10
N GLN A 266 -18.89 -17.92 -46.39
CA GLN A 266 -19.10 -19.33 -46.81
C GLN A 266 -17.96 -20.31 -47.18
N ALA A 267 -17.75 -21.28 -46.26
CA ALA A 267 -17.75 -22.77 -46.36
C ALA A 267 -17.18 -23.54 -47.58
N LYS A 268 -16.30 -24.53 -47.32
CA LYS A 268 -16.45 -25.95 -47.77
C LYS A 268 -15.43 -26.93 -47.15
N SER A 269 -15.91 -28.13 -46.80
CA SER A 269 -15.14 -29.35 -46.51
C SER A 269 -14.53 -29.97 -47.78
N PRO A 270 -13.66 -30.99 -47.63
CA PRO A 270 -14.10 -32.37 -47.88
C PRO A 270 -14.06 -33.29 -46.65
#